data_AF-A0A9W6LE07-F1
#
_entry.id   AF-A0A9W6LE07-F1
#
_cell.length_a   1.000
_cell.length_b   1.000
_cell.length_c   1.000
_cell.angle_alpha   90.00
_cell.angle_beta   90.00
_cell.angle_gamma   90.00
#
_symmetry.space_group_name_H-M   'P 1'
#
loop_
_entity.id
_entity.type
_entity.pdbx_description
1 polymer ?
#
loop_
_entity_poly.entity_id
_entity_poly.type
_entity_poly.pdbx_seq_one_letter_code
_entity_poly.pdbx_strand_id
1 'polypeptide(L)'
;MKKNMIVGMALALGILSIGATSSLAANPCCNNGKCADKQVVQQFSQETSTLSNTLKSKNLELRGLYSYDGIDIRKVDELEAEIKDLKGKIKVVADKYGISSCCLS
;
A
#
# COMPACT_ATOMS: atom_id res chain seq x y z
N MET A 1 53.33 34.39 -15.31
CA MET A 1 51.97 34.41 -14.73
C MET A 1 51.26 33.10 -15.07
N LYS A 2 50.66 32.47 -14.06
CA LYS A 2 49.69 31.35 -14.01
C LYS A 2 50.00 30.04 -14.77
N LYS A 3 50.18 29.01 -13.94
CA LYS A 3 50.47 27.60 -14.23
C LYS A 3 49.20 26.87 -14.67
N ASN A 4 49.28 26.11 -15.76
CA ASN A 4 48.26 25.16 -16.17
C ASN A 4 48.33 23.93 -15.27
N MET A 5 47.54 23.93 -14.20
CA MET A 5 47.40 22.80 -13.28
C MET A 5 46.19 21.98 -13.72
N ILE A 6 46.42 21.05 -14.65
CA ILE A 6 45.46 19.99 -14.98
C ILE A 6 45.46 19.05 -13.78
N VAL A 7 44.49 19.28 -12.89
CA VAL A 7 44.21 18.40 -11.75
C VAL A 7 43.59 17.12 -12.31
N GLY A 8 44.41 16.08 -12.43
CA GLY A 8 43.96 14.73 -12.64
C GLY A 8 43.16 14.26 -11.43
N MET A 9 41.84 14.36 -11.52
CA MET A 9 40.93 13.65 -10.63
C MET A 9 40.74 12.23 -11.18
N ALA A 10 41.68 11.36 -10.82
CA ALA A 10 41.46 9.92 -10.85
C ALA A 10 40.57 9.55 -9.65
N LEU A 11 39.26 9.80 -9.77
CA LEU A 11 38.29 9.25 -8.86
C LEU A 11 37.94 7.85 -9.34
N ALA A 12 38.49 6.87 -8.62
CA ALA A 12 38.25 5.46 -8.78
C ALA A 12 36.76 5.18 -8.98
N LEU A 13 36.44 4.54 -10.11
CA LEU A 13 35.20 3.80 -10.31
C LEU A 13 35.21 2.62 -9.33
N GLY A 14 34.93 2.93 -8.06
CA GLY A 14 34.57 1.96 -7.05
C GLY A 14 33.24 1.37 -7.47
N ILE A 15 33.32 0.16 -8.01
CA ILE A 15 32.23 -0.71 -8.39
C ILE A 15 31.34 -0.90 -7.16
N LEU A 16 30.35 -0.01 -6.98
CA LEU A 16 29.15 -0.36 -6.24
C LEU A 16 28.32 -1.21 -7.19
N SER A 17 28.78 -2.45 -7.36
CA SER A 17 27.92 -3.61 -7.61
C SER A 17 27.02 -3.78 -6.40
N ILE A 18 26.14 -2.81 -6.17
CA ILE A 18 24.84 -3.11 -5.62
C ILE A 18 24.12 -3.68 -6.84
N GLY A 19 24.42 -4.96 -7.11
CA GLY A 19 23.39 -5.79 -7.67
C GLY A 19 22.18 -5.50 -6.80
N ALA A 20 21.17 -4.90 -7.40
CA ALA A 20 19.84 -5.01 -6.86
C ALA A 20 19.52 -6.51 -6.95
N THR A 21 20.10 -7.29 -6.04
CA THR A 21 19.39 -8.40 -5.46
C THR A 21 18.17 -7.72 -4.92
N SER A 22 17.11 -7.77 -5.71
CA SER A 22 15.77 -7.81 -5.18
C SER A 22 15.86 -8.77 -4.01
N SER A 23 16.06 -8.21 -2.82
CA SER A 23 15.64 -8.84 -1.60
C SER A 23 14.12 -8.85 -1.73
N LEU A 24 13.62 -9.77 -2.55
CA LEU A 24 12.53 -10.63 -2.18
C LEU A 24 12.96 -11.27 -0.86
N ALA A 25 12.98 -10.44 0.20
CA ALA A 25 12.72 -10.90 1.53
C ALA A 25 11.49 -11.76 1.34
N ALA A 26 11.66 -13.05 1.61
CA ALA A 26 10.66 -14.09 1.44
C ALA A 26 9.46 -13.73 2.32
N ASN A 27 8.63 -12.82 1.81
CA ASN A 27 7.35 -12.49 2.37
C ASN A 27 6.40 -13.40 1.61
N PRO A 28 5.72 -14.35 2.28
CA PRO A 28 4.85 -15.33 1.62
C PRO A 28 3.75 -14.68 0.75
N CYS A 29 3.51 -13.38 0.97
CA CYS A 29 2.63 -12.53 0.20
C CYS A 29 3.05 -12.30 -1.27
N CYS A 30 4.34 -12.24 -1.60
CA CYS A 30 4.82 -11.92 -2.96
C CYS A 30 4.82 -13.12 -3.92
N ASN A 31 4.59 -14.34 -3.41
CA ASN A 31 4.60 -15.56 -4.21
C ASN A 31 3.20 -16.01 -4.64
N ASN A 32 2.15 -15.28 -4.26
CA ASN A 32 0.79 -15.59 -4.68
C ASN A 32 0.57 -14.97 -6.07
N GLY A 33 0.77 -15.76 -7.14
CA GLY A 33 0.77 -15.30 -8.53
C GLY A 33 -0.48 -14.51 -8.97
N LYS A 34 -1.59 -14.63 -8.23
CA LYS A 34 -2.82 -13.85 -8.43
C LYS A 34 -2.69 -12.38 -8.06
N CYS A 35 -1.80 -12.01 -7.14
CA CYS A 35 -1.55 -10.61 -6.81
C CYS A 35 -0.72 -9.88 -7.88
N ALA A 36 -0.01 -10.62 -8.73
CA ALA A 36 0.71 -10.09 -9.90
C ALA A 36 -0.10 -10.22 -11.20
N ASP A 37 -1.26 -10.89 -11.16
CA ASP A 37 -2.17 -11.05 -12.29
C ASP A 37 -2.96 -9.76 -12.49
N LYS A 38 -2.50 -8.94 -13.46
CA LYS A 38 -3.09 -7.63 -13.75
C LYS A 38 -4.60 -7.71 -14.05
N GLN A 39 -5.06 -8.77 -14.70
CA GLN A 39 -6.47 -8.89 -15.06
C GLN A 39 -7.33 -9.14 -13.82
N VAL A 40 -6.88 -10.05 -12.95
CA VAL A 40 -7.55 -10.37 -11.68
C VAL A 40 -7.59 -9.14 -10.77
N VAL A 41 -6.48 -8.42 -10.65
CA VAL A 41 -6.40 -7.18 -9.84
C VAL A 41 -7.31 -6.08 -10.40
N GLN A 42 -7.38 -5.92 -11.72
CA GLN A 42 -8.28 -4.93 -12.34
C GLN A 42 -9.77 -5.26 -12.09
N GLN A 43 -10.16 -6.53 -12.24
CA GLN A 43 -11.54 -6.96 -11.98
C GLN A 43 -11.92 -6.78 -10.51
N PHE A 44 -11.02 -7.17 -9.60
CA PHE A 44 -11.18 -6.91 -8.17
C PHE A 44 -11.33 -5.42 -7.87
N SER A 45 -10.46 -4.58 -8.43
CA SER A 45 -10.51 -3.13 -8.22
C SER A 45 -11.80 -2.50 -8.76
N GLN A 46 -12.31 -3.00 -9.88
CA GLN A 46 -13.55 -2.51 -10.47
C GLN A 46 -14.75 -2.87 -9.59
N GLU A 47 -14.85 -4.14 -9.17
CA GLU A 47 -15.93 -4.66 -8.34
C GLU A 47 -15.94 -4.05 -6.93
N THR A 48 -14.76 -3.74 -6.38
CA THR A 48 -14.63 -3.12 -5.05
C THR A 48 -14.53 -1.60 -5.05
N SER A 49 -14.59 -0.94 -6.21
CA SER A 49 -14.38 0.51 -6.34
C SER A 49 -15.29 1.33 -5.41
N THR A 50 -16.60 1.05 -5.44
CA THR A 50 -17.58 1.72 -4.57
C THR A 50 -17.31 1.43 -3.10
N LEU A 51 -17.09 0.17 -2.73
CA LEU A 51 -16.82 -0.24 -1.34
C LEU A 51 -15.54 0.43 -0.80
N SER A 52 -14.50 0.50 -1.62
CA SER A 52 -13.22 1.13 -1.29
C SER A 52 -13.36 2.64 -1.12
N ASN A 53 -14.16 3.30 -1.97
CA ASN A 53 -14.44 4.73 -1.85
C ASN A 53 -15.24 5.03 -0.57
N THR A 54 -16.26 4.23 -0.26
CA THR A 54 -17.03 4.35 0.99
C THR A 54 -16.14 4.11 2.20
N LEU A 55 -15.29 3.07 2.16
CA LEU A 55 -14.33 2.79 3.24
C LEU A 55 -13.39 3.96 3.47
N LYS A 56 -12.86 4.57 2.40
CA LYS A 56 -11.99 5.74 2.50
C LYS A 56 -12.72 6.92 3.15
N SER A 57 -13.95 7.20 2.72
CA SER A 57 -14.77 8.26 3.31
C SER A 57 -14.99 8.04 4.81
N LYS A 58 -15.32 6.81 5.21
CA LYS A 58 -15.59 6.46 6.61
C LYS A 58 -14.35 6.54 7.50
N ASN A 59 -13.19 6.14 6.99
CA ASN A 59 -11.92 6.34 7.70
C ASN A 59 -11.58 7.83 7.89
N LEU A 60 -11.90 8.69 6.91
CA LEU A 60 -11.72 10.14 7.06
C LEU A 60 -12.66 10.73 8.12
N GLU A 61 -13.92 10.28 8.14
CA GLU A 61 -14.90 10.66 9.15
C GLU A 61 -14.43 10.27 10.56
N LEU A 62 -13.99 9.01 10.73
CA LEU A 62 -13.44 8.51 11.99
C LEU A 62 -12.21 9.31 12.45
N ARG A 63 -11.28 9.59 11.52
CA ARG A 63 -10.10 10.44 11.81
C ARG A 63 -10.52 11.85 12.22
N GLY A 64 -11.57 12.38 11.60
CA GLY A 64 -12.18 13.66 11.96
C GLY A 64 -12.64 13.68 13.42
N LEU A 65 -13.36 12.64 13.87
CA LEU A 65 -13.84 12.52 15.25
C LEU A 65 -12.71 12.55 16.29
N TYR A 66 -11.59 11.87 16.01
CA TYR A 66 -10.42 11.89 16.90
C TYR A 66 -9.67 13.23 16.91
N SER A 67 -10.01 14.16 16.02
CA SER A 67 -9.38 15.49 15.93
C SER A 67 -10.16 16.58 16.68
N TYR A 68 -11.32 16.28 17.29
CA TYR A 68 -12.14 17.22 18.05
C TYR A 68 -11.85 17.15 19.56
N ASP A 69 -12.00 18.28 20.27
CA ASP A 69 -11.79 18.41 21.72
C ASP A 69 -12.81 17.62 22.58
N GLY A 70 -13.82 17.00 21.97
CA GLY A 70 -14.77 16.10 22.60
C GLY A 70 -15.08 14.92 21.70
N ILE A 71 -14.57 13.73 22.05
CA ILE A 71 -14.78 12.52 21.26
C ILE A 71 -16.18 11.96 21.55
N ASP A 72 -17.01 11.92 20.51
CA ASP A 72 -18.29 11.22 20.54
C ASP A 72 -18.04 9.71 20.36
N ILE A 73 -17.82 9.01 21.48
CA ILE A 73 -17.48 7.57 21.50
C ILE A 73 -18.54 6.71 20.79
N ARG A 74 -19.82 7.08 20.88
CA ARG A 74 -20.88 6.33 20.21
C ARG A 74 -20.74 6.37 18.69
N LYS A 75 -20.43 7.55 18.13
CA LYS A 75 -20.17 7.69 16.70
C LYS A 75 -18.87 7.00 16.26
N VAL A 76 -17.86 6.98 17.13
CA VAL A 76 -16.63 6.21 16.89
C VAL A 76 -16.96 4.72 16.75
N ASP A 77 -17.70 4.14 17.70
CA ASP A 77 -18.08 2.73 17.69
C ASP A 77 -18.92 2.38 16.44
N GLU A 78 -19.88 3.23 16.08
CA GLU A 78 -20.70 3.08 14.88
C GLU A 78 -19.83 3.08 13.60
N LEU A 79 -18.91 4.04 13.46
CA LEU A 79 -18.01 4.12 12.30
C LEU A 79 -17.04 2.95 12.23
N GLU A 80 -16.51 2.49 13.36
CA GLU A 80 -15.63 1.32 13.41
C GLU A 80 -16.37 0.04 12.99
N ALA A 81 -17.63 -0.12 13.39
CA ALA A 81 -18.48 -1.21 12.95
C ALA A 81 -18.74 -1.17 11.43
N GLU A 82 -19.08 0.01 10.89
CA GLU A 82 -19.27 0.22 9.45
C GLU A 82 -17.98 -0.06 8.65
N ILE A 83 -16.83 0.42 9.13
CA ILE A 83 -15.52 0.17 8.52
C ILE A 83 -15.20 -1.32 8.51
N LYS A 84 -15.49 -2.03 9.62
CA LYS A 84 -15.27 -3.47 9.73
C LYS A 84 -16.14 -4.25 8.74
N ASP A 85 -17.42 -3.89 8.60
CA ASP A 85 -18.32 -4.49 7.61
C ASP A 85 -17.83 -4.26 6.18
N LEU A 86 -17.43 -3.03 5.84
CA LEU A 86 -16.88 -2.69 4.52
C LEU A 86 -15.62 -3.50 4.19
N LYS A 87 -14.69 -3.62 5.16
CA LYS A 87 -13.50 -4.48 5.01
C LYS A 87 -13.89 -5.95 4.82
N GLY A 88 -14.90 -6.43 5.53
CA GLY A 88 -15.45 -7.77 5.35
C GLY A 88 -15.96 -8.02 3.94
N LYS A 89 -16.76 -7.08 3.40
CA LYS A 89 -17.28 -7.15 2.02
C LYS A 89 -16.16 -7.15 0.98
N ILE A 90 -15.16 -6.27 1.14
CA ILE A 90 -13.99 -6.23 0.25
C ILE A 90 -13.22 -7.56 0.33
N LYS A 91 -13.06 -8.12 1.53
CA LYS A 91 -12.40 -9.43 1.70
C LYS A 91 -13.15 -10.55 0.99
N VAL A 92 -14.49 -10.59 1.06
CA VAL A 92 -15.28 -11.59 0.32
C VAL A 92 -15.02 -11.51 -1.19
N VAL A 93 -14.92 -10.30 -1.74
CA VAL A 93 -14.55 -10.11 -3.16
C VAL A 93 -13.10 -10.52 -3.41
N ALA A 94 -12.17 -10.23 -2.50
CA ALA A 94 -10.78 -10.67 -2.63
C ALA A 94 -10.67 -12.20 -2.64
N ASP A 95 -11.39 -12.89 -1.76
CA ASP A 95 -11.44 -14.35 -1.67
C ASP A 95 -12.00 -14.96 -2.97
N LYS A 96 -13.03 -14.35 -3.58
CA LYS A 96 -13.57 -14.73 -4.91
C LYS A 96 -12.50 -14.70 -6.00
N TYR A 97 -11.56 -13.74 -5.93
CA TYR A 97 -10.48 -13.58 -6.90
C TYR A 97 -9.18 -14.30 -6.51
N GLY A 98 -9.14 -14.98 -5.35
CA GLY A 98 -7.92 -15.60 -4.81
C GLY A 98 -6.84 -14.58 -4.43
N ILE A 99 -7.24 -13.34 -4.16
CA ILE A 99 -6.34 -12.26 -3.74
C ILE A 99 -6.14 -12.40 -2.22
N SER A 100 -4.89 -12.62 -1.82
CA SER A 100 -4.54 -12.69 -0.40
C SER A 100 -4.69 -11.32 0.26
N SER A 101 -5.03 -11.29 1.55
CA SER A 101 -5.10 -10.06 2.35
C SER A 101 -3.79 -9.26 2.34
N CYS A 102 -2.64 -9.92 2.11
CA CYS A 102 -1.37 -9.21 1.95
C CYS A 102 -1.33 -8.26 0.74
N CYS A 103 -2.17 -8.49 -0.26
CA CYS A 103 -2.21 -7.74 -1.51
C CYS A 103 -3.26 -6.63 -1.48
N LEU A 104 -4.01 -6.54 -0.38
CA LEU A 104 -5.06 -5.54 -0.13
C LEU A 104 -4.57 -4.41 0.78
N SER A 105 -3.26 -4.38 1.06
CA SER A 105 -2.64 -3.48 2.03
C SER A 105 -2.34 -2.09 1.48
#